data_AF-A0A930HA21-F1
#
_entry.id   AF-A0A930HA21-F1
#
_cell.length_a   1.000
_cell.length_b   1.000
_cell.length_c   1.000
_cell.angle_alpha   90.00
_cell.angle_beta   90.00
_cell.angle_gamma   90.00
#
_symmetry.space_group_name_H-M   'P 1'
#
loop_
_entity.id
_entity.type
_entity.pdbx_description
1 polymer ?
#
loop_
_entity_poly.entity_id
_entity_poly.type
_entity_poly.pdbx_seq_one_letter_code
_entity_poly.pdbx_strand_id
1 'polypeptide(L)' 'QFTLTNKTLAKSDFETIFLSASREYLYLSSSLVKEIAQNKGNLKMFVPENVEKRMIEKVRQMEI' A
#
# COMPACT_ATOMS: atom_id res chain seq x y z
N GLN A 1 -16.77 -9.41 -1.96
CA GLN A 1 -16.90 -9.85 -0.55
C GLN A 1 -16.72 -8.70 0.44
N PHE A 2 -15.75 -7.78 0.26
CA PHE A 2 -15.52 -6.63 1.16
C PHE A 2 -16.78 -5.85 1.58
N THR A 3 -17.65 -5.48 0.63
CA THR A 3 -18.89 -4.74 0.95
C THR A 3 -19.80 -5.51 1.91
N LEU A 4 -19.97 -6.82 1.68
CA LEU A 4 -20.83 -7.65 2.52
C LEU A 4 -20.23 -7.79 3.92
N THR A 5 -18.91 -8.01 4.01
CA THR A 5 -18.21 -8.07 5.29
C THR A 5 -18.35 -6.77 6.08
N ASN A 6 -18.12 -5.61 5.43
CA ASN A 6 -18.21 -4.32 6.10
C ASN A 6 -19.65 -4.03 6.55
N LYS A 7 -20.66 -4.40 5.75
CA LYS A 7 -22.07 -4.26 6.10
C LYS A 7 -22.45 -5.07 7.35
N THR A 8 -21.93 -6.29 7.48
CA THR A 8 -22.17 -7.14 8.66
C THR A 8 -21.52 -6.60 9.93
N LEU A 9 -20.36 -5.94 9.81
CA LEU A 9 -19.58 -5.45 10.97
C LEU A 9 -19.99 -4.04 11.44
N ALA A 10 -20.64 -3.25 10.61
CA ALA A 10 -20.94 -1.87 10.94
C ALA A 10 -22.09 -1.73 11.95
N LYS A 11 -21.97 -0.72 12.80
CA LYS A 11 -22.98 -0.37 13.81
C LYS A 11 -24.08 0.57 13.28
N SER A 12 -23.89 1.13 12.09
CA SER A 12 -24.78 2.08 11.43
C SER A 12 -24.70 1.89 9.92
N ASP A 13 -25.74 2.30 9.20
CA ASP A 13 -25.77 2.19 7.73
C ASP A 13 -24.75 3.11 7.07
N PHE A 14 -24.07 2.57 6.05
CA PHE A 14 -23.13 3.25 5.19
C PHE A 14 -23.01 2.49 3.87
N GLU A 15 -22.52 3.17 2.83
CA GLU A 15 -22.31 2.58 1.51
C GLU A 15 -20.82 2.41 1.21
N THR A 16 -20.48 1.36 0.45
CA THR A 16 -19.11 1.13 -0.04
C THR A 16 -19.07 1.40 -1.53
N ILE A 17 -18.32 2.43 -1.94
CA ILE A 17 -18.10 2.79 -3.34
C ILE A 17 -16.72 2.30 -3.77
N PHE A 18 -16.63 1.61 -4.91
CA PHE A 18 -15.37 1.18 -5.50
C PHE A 18 -14.95 2.13 -6.62
N LEU A 19 -13.69 2.56 -6.59
CA LEU A 19 -13.07 3.34 -7.65
C LEU A 19 -11.91 2.54 -8.22
N SER A 20 -11.85 2.45 -9.54
CA SER A 20 -10.74 1.81 -10.23
C SER A 20 -9.55 2.76 -10.27
N ALA A 21 -8.35 2.24 -10.00
CA ALA A 21 -7.11 2.98 -10.22
C ALA A 21 -6.88 3.24 -11.72
N SER A 22 -6.12 4.29 -12.04
CA SER A 22 -5.61 4.51 -13.40
C SER A 22 -4.73 3.35 -13.84
N ARG A 23 -4.69 3.09 -15.15
CA ARG A 23 -3.95 1.96 -15.73
C ARG A 23 -2.48 1.96 -15.34
N GLU A 24 -1.85 3.13 -15.27
CA GLU A 24 -0.44 3.26 -14.89
C GLU A 24 -0.12 2.85 -13.44
N TYR A 25 -1.11 2.59 -12.60
CA TYR A 25 -0.90 2.19 -11.19
C TYR A 25 -1.40 0.77 -10.88
N LEU A 26 -1.92 0.02 -11.87
CA LEU A 26 -2.48 -1.32 -11.63
C LEU A 26 -1.45 -2.34 -11.14
N TYR A 27 -0.16 -2.12 -11.39
CA TYR A 27 0.92 -2.98 -10.91
C TYR A 27 1.34 -2.68 -9.47
N LEU A 28 0.89 -1.56 -8.89
CA LEU A 28 1.39 -1.08 -7.62
C LEU A 28 0.69 -1.80 -6.46
N SER A 29 1.48 -2.40 -5.56
CA SER A 29 0.99 -2.91 -4.29
C SER A 29 2.00 -2.63 -3.18
N SER A 30 1.53 -2.40 -1.95
CA SER A 30 2.43 -2.19 -0.81
C SER A 30 3.35 -3.38 -0.57
N SER A 31 2.91 -4.61 -0.87
CA SER A 31 3.76 -5.81 -0.74
C SER A 31 4.93 -5.77 -1.70
N LEU A 32 4.68 -5.50 -2.99
CA LEU A 32 5.73 -5.36 -4.01
C LEU A 32 6.72 -4.26 -3.62
N VAL A 33 6.21 -3.09 -3.22
CA VAL A 33 7.04 -1.93 -2.87
C VAL A 33 7.92 -2.22 -1.63
N LYS A 34 7.38 -2.91 -0.63
CA LYS A 34 8.15 -3.36 0.54
C LYS A 34 9.24 -4.37 0.17
N GLU A 35 8.94 -5.31 -0.72
CA GLU A 35 9.90 -6.32 -1.18
C GLU A 35 11.08 -5.67 -1.92
N ILE A 36 10.82 -4.70 -2.80
CA ILE A 36 11.85 -3.91 -3.47
C ILE A 36 12.74 -3.21 -2.43
N ALA A 37 12.13 -2.59 -1.42
CA ALA A 37 12.86 -1.88 -0.36
C ALA A 37 13.76 -2.81 0.46
N GLN A 38 13.26 -3.99 0.83
CA GLN A 38 14.02 -5.01 1.57
C GLN A 38 15.21 -5.54 0.78
N ASN A 39 15.09 -5.60 -0.56
CA ASN A 39 16.17 -5.99 -1.46
C ASN A 39 17.04 -4.81 -1.93
N LYS A 40 16.96 -3.65 -1.26
CA LYS A 40 17.77 -2.43 -1.55
C LYS A 40 17.58 -1.90 -2.98
N GLY A 41 16.42 -2.18 -3.59
CA GLY A 41 16.04 -1.66 -4.91
C GLY A 41 15.60 -0.19 -4.88
N ASN A 42 15.58 0.44 -6.05
CA ASN A 42 15.18 1.84 -6.21
C ASN A 42 13.66 2.01 -6.13
N LEU A 43 13.19 2.96 -5.31
CA LEU A 43 11.77 3.17 -5.00
C LEU A 43 11.16 4.41 -5.67
N LYS A 44 11.99 5.26 -6.28
CA LYS A 44 11.60 6.61 -6.77
C LYS A 44 10.43 6.61 -7.76
N MET A 45 10.27 5.54 -8.54
CA MET A 45 9.20 5.41 -9.53
C MET A 45 7.88 4.86 -8.94
N PHE A 46 7.91 4.36 -7.70
CA PHE A 46 6.81 3.65 -7.08
C PHE A 46 6.13 4.46 -5.98
N VAL A 47 6.88 5.32 -5.29
CA VAL A 47 6.39 6.11 -4.16
C VAL A 47 6.98 7.52 -4.14
N PRO A 48 6.29 8.48 -3.51
CA PRO A 48 6.86 9.81 -3.27
C PRO A 48 8.08 9.77 -2.34
N GLU A 49 8.94 10.79 -2.43
CA GLU A 49 10.22 10.86 -1.71
C GLU A 49 10.09 10.72 -0.18
N ASN A 50 9.04 11.30 0.41
CA ASN A 50 8.82 11.18 1.85
C ASN A 50 8.54 9.73 2.29
N VAL A 51 7.89 8.95 1.44
CA VAL A 51 7.60 7.52 1.69
C VAL A 51 8.86 6.69 1.48
N GLU A 52 9.62 6.95 0.41
CA GLU A 52 10.91 6.29 0.14
C GLU A 52 11.85 6.41 1.35
N LYS A 53 12.08 7.64 1.85
CA LYS A 53 12.91 7.89 3.04
C LYS A 53 12.43 7.09 4.26
N ARG A 54 11.12 7.07 4.50
CA ARG A 54 10.52 6.36 5.64
C ARG A 54 10.68 4.85 5.52
N MET A 55 10.56 4.30 4.30
CA MET A 55 10.73 2.87 4.07
C MET A 55 12.18 2.43 4.24
N ILE A 56 13.14 3.18 3.71
CA ILE A 56 14.57 2.88 3.87
C ILE A 56 14.94 2.83 5.36
N GLU A 57 14.50 3.82 6.14
CA GLU A 57 14.74 3.82 7.59
C GLU A 57 14.07 2.64 8.29
N LYS A 58 12.85 2.27 7.88
CA LYS A 58 12.16 1.10 8.44
C LYS A 58 12.88 -0.21 8.15
N VAL A 59 13.40 -0.40 6.93
CA VAL A 59 14.17 -1.60 6.56
C VAL A 59 15.45 -1.69 7.39
N ARG A 60 16.17 -0.57 7.54
CA ARG A 60 17.38 -0.50 8.37
C ARG A 60 17.14 -0.89 9.83
N GLN A 61 15.99 -0.55 10.39
CA GLN A 61 15.59 -0.93 11.76
C GLN A 61 15.25 -2.42 11.92
N MET A 62 14.94 -3.14 10.83
CA MET A 62 14.64 -4.58 10.84
C MET A 62 15.89 -5.46 10.69
N GLU A 63 17.00 -4.91 10.21
CA GLU A 63 18.30 -5.59 10.09
C GLU A 63 19.11 -5.55 11.39
N ILE A 64 18.56 -4.96 12.46
CA ILE A 64 19.11 -4.92 13.83
C ILE A 64 18.44 -6.03 14.66
#